data_AF-Q16QA6-F1
#
_entry.id   AF-Q16QA6-F1
#
_cell.length_a   1.000
_cell.length_b   1.000
_cell.length_c   1.000
_cell.angle_alpha   90.00
_cell.angle_beta   90.00
_cell.angle_gamma   90.00
#
_symmetry.space_group_name_H-M   'P 1'
#
loop_
_entity.id
_entity.type
_entity.pdbx_description
1 polymer ?
#
loop_
_entity_poly.entity_id
_entity_poly.type
_entity_poly.pdbx_seq_one_letter_code
_entity_poly.pdbx_strand_id
1 'polypeptide(L)'
;MIAKRWSLIVLLALAYKVKAQSNLFELSIVHINDFHARYEEINEAGVTCNTQEGDVCLGGYARTVTVVKQLLATRRNAIYLNAGDNFRGTLWYNIHRWNATVEFLNMLPADAMTLGSNEFAHGVEGVVPFLNHINSPVLLANVDNRDEPTFRNYQKSLVIERGGRKIGLIGVMHKPKPKYEQRTYIIVVWE
;
A
#
# COMPACT_ATOMS: atom_id res chain seq x y z
N MET A 1 -64.84 28.18 -12.89
CA MET A 1 -64.06 27.38 -11.91
C MET A 1 -63.04 26.49 -12.63
N ILE A 2 -61.96 27.02 -13.23
CA ILE A 2 -60.96 26.17 -13.95
C ILE A 2 -59.50 26.58 -13.65
N ALA A 3 -59.25 27.72 -12.99
CA ALA A 3 -57.90 28.26 -12.86
C ALA A 3 -57.04 27.73 -11.68
N LYS A 4 -57.57 26.86 -10.79
CA LYS A 4 -56.85 26.43 -9.56
C LYS A 4 -56.10 25.09 -9.66
N ARG A 5 -56.18 24.38 -10.79
CA ARG A 5 -55.66 23.00 -10.90
C ARG A 5 -54.22 22.89 -11.44
N TRP A 6 -53.66 23.96 -11.99
CA TRP A 6 -52.34 23.94 -12.65
C TRP A 6 -51.19 24.28 -11.70
N SER A 7 -51.46 24.97 -10.58
CA SER A 7 -50.44 25.40 -9.63
C SER A 7 -49.84 24.27 -8.77
N LEU A 8 -50.54 23.14 -8.60
CA LEU A 8 -50.04 22.03 -7.78
C LEU A 8 -49.03 21.13 -8.51
N ILE A 9 -49.13 21.02 -9.84
CA ILE A 9 -48.27 20.11 -10.61
C ILE A 9 -46.87 20.71 -10.82
N VAL A 10 -46.77 22.04 -10.91
CA VAL A 10 -45.48 22.74 -11.07
C VAL A 10 -44.66 22.73 -9.77
N LEU A 11 -45.32 22.71 -8.60
CA LEU A 11 -44.64 22.66 -7.29
C LEU A 11 -44.10 21.27 -6.93
N LEU A 12 -44.70 20.19 -7.44
CA LEU A 12 -44.21 18.81 -7.26
C LEU A 12 -43.01 18.48 -8.15
N ALA A 13 -42.88 19.13 -9.31
CA ALA A 13 -41.73 18.96 -10.20
C ALA A 13 -40.45 19.66 -9.68
N LEU A 14 -40.57 20.69 -8.84
CA LEU A 14 -39.41 21.44 -8.31
C LEU A 14 -38.72 20.79 -7.10
N ALA A 15 -39.35 19.81 -6.45
CA ALA A 15 -38.80 19.14 -5.26
C ALA A 15 -37.93 17.92 -5.57
N TYR A 16 -37.98 17.39 -6.80
CA TYR A 16 -37.02 16.39 -7.26
C TYR A 16 -35.74 17.08 -7.75
N LYS A 17 -35.02 17.71 -6.81
CA LYS A 17 -33.56 17.70 -6.92
C LYS A 17 -33.13 16.25 -6.73
N VAL A 18 -33.23 15.46 -7.80
CA VAL A 18 -32.43 14.26 -7.96
C VAL A 18 -31.00 14.76 -7.86
N LYS A 19 -30.41 14.69 -6.65
CA LYS A 19 -28.97 14.58 -6.55
C LYS A 19 -28.68 13.37 -7.42
N ALA A 20 -28.15 13.59 -8.61
CA ALA A 20 -27.46 12.56 -9.35
C ALA A 20 -26.28 12.18 -8.46
N GLN A 21 -26.54 11.32 -7.48
CA GLN A 21 -25.52 10.66 -6.72
C GLN A 21 -24.85 9.79 -7.77
N SER A 22 -23.69 10.23 -8.22
CA SER A 22 -22.86 9.43 -9.09
C SER A 22 -22.74 8.06 -8.41
N ASN A 23 -23.25 6.99 -9.01
CA ASN A 23 -23.10 5.61 -8.55
C ASN A 23 -21.63 5.14 -8.68
N LEU A 24 -20.68 6.07 -8.58
CA LEU A 24 -19.26 5.82 -8.66
C LEU A 24 -18.81 5.22 -7.33
N PHE A 25 -18.09 4.11 -7.46
CA PHE A 25 -17.44 3.49 -6.32
C PHE A 25 -16.19 4.30 -5.97
N GLU A 26 -16.22 4.98 -4.84
CA GLU A 26 -15.06 5.69 -4.30
C GLU A 26 -14.13 4.66 -3.64
N LEU A 27 -12.90 4.54 -4.14
CA LEU A 27 -11.85 3.68 -3.57
C LEU A 27 -10.71 4.57 -3.07
N SER A 28 -10.36 4.42 -1.79
CA SER A 28 -9.20 5.11 -1.22
C SER A 28 -8.01 4.17 -1.14
N ILE A 29 -6.94 4.48 -1.87
CA ILE A 29 -5.70 3.70 -1.86
C ILE A 29 -4.70 4.42 -0.97
N VAL A 30 -4.38 3.82 0.17
CA VAL A 30 -3.29 4.23 1.04
C VAL A 30 -2.10 3.34 0.72
N HIS A 31 -0.93 3.89 0.43
CA HIS A 31 0.23 3.06 0.11
C HIS A 31 1.53 3.61 0.67
N ILE A 32 2.49 2.71 0.87
CA ILE A 32 3.91 3.01 1.06
C ILE A 32 4.74 2.24 0.02
N ASN A 33 5.93 2.74 -0.26
CA ASN A 33 6.91 2.12 -1.15
C ASN A 33 8.31 2.61 -0.75
N ASP A 34 9.36 1.86 -1.12
CA ASP A 34 10.77 2.29 -0.98
C ASP A 34 11.10 2.73 0.45
N PHE A 35 10.55 2.01 1.44
CA PHE A 35 10.72 2.36 2.85
C PHE A 35 12.18 2.27 3.30
N HIS A 36 12.96 1.37 2.68
CA HIS A 36 14.40 1.31 2.80
C HIS A 36 14.92 1.30 4.26
N ALA A 37 14.27 0.50 5.10
CA ALA A 37 14.58 0.36 6.53
C ALA A 37 14.63 1.69 7.33
N ARG A 38 13.89 2.73 6.93
CA ARG A 38 13.79 4.00 7.66
C ARG A 38 12.77 3.94 8.81
N TYR A 39 12.99 3.03 9.76
CA TYR A 39 12.07 2.83 10.89
C TYR A 39 12.02 4.03 11.84
N GLU A 40 13.15 4.74 11.97
CA GLU A 40 13.27 5.99 12.69
C GLU A 40 12.98 7.20 11.81
N GLU A 41 12.76 8.35 12.44
CA GLU A 41 12.53 9.60 11.75
C GLU A 41 13.81 10.09 11.06
N ILE A 42 13.64 10.68 9.88
CA ILE A 42 14.72 11.27 9.08
C ILE A 42 14.55 12.79 9.02
N ASN A 43 15.63 13.51 8.75
CA ASN A 43 15.51 14.92 8.38
C ASN A 43 15.25 15.10 6.87
N GLU A 44 15.19 16.35 6.42
CA GLU A 44 14.92 16.70 5.02
C GLU A 44 15.98 16.17 4.03
N ALA A 45 17.21 15.90 4.51
CA ALA A 45 18.27 15.29 3.71
C ALA A 45 18.19 13.75 3.65
N GLY A 46 17.23 13.14 4.35
CA GLY A 46 17.02 11.70 4.34
C GLY A 46 17.97 10.91 5.24
N VAL A 47 18.68 11.58 6.15
CA VAL A 47 19.54 10.97 7.17
C VAL A 47 18.88 11.00 8.55
N THR A 48 19.48 10.36 9.55
CA THR A 48 18.97 10.34 10.93
C THR A 48 18.65 11.74 11.42
N CYS A 49 17.43 11.94 11.93
CA CYS A 49 17.01 13.24 12.45
C CYS A 49 17.68 13.57 13.79
N ASN A 50 18.17 14.80 13.97
CA ASN A 50 18.62 15.32 15.25
C ASN A 50 17.94 16.67 15.58
N THR A 51 16.94 16.65 16.45
CA THR A 51 16.21 17.85 16.88
C THR A 51 17.09 18.85 17.65
N GLN A 52 18.20 18.40 18.26
CA GLN A 52 19.14 19.29 18.95
C GLN A 52 19.94 20.15 17.98
N GLU A 53 20.10 19.70 16.74
CA GLU A 53 20.73 20.44 15.64
C GLU A 53 19.71 21.32 14.88
N GLY A 54 18.45 21.33 15.32
CA GLY A 54 17.38 22.11 14.71
C GLY A 54 16.69 21.40 13.54
N ASP A 55 16.89 20.09 13.38
CA ASP A 55 16.25 19.33 12.30
C ASP A 55 14.72 19.29 12.44
N VAL A 56 14.06 19.34 11.29
CA VAL A 56 12.64 18.96 11.17
C VAL A 56 12.56 17.47 10.88
N CYS A 57 12.08 16.69 11.85
CA CYS A 57 11.94 15.25 11.69
C CYS A 57 10.71 14.86 10.87
N LEU A 58 10.90 13.97 9.91
CA LEU A 58 9.95 13.47 8.93
C LEU A 58 9.90 11.94 8.95
N GLY A 59 8.76 11.38 8.54
CA GLY A 59 8.62 9.94 8.37
C GLY A 59 8.78 9.15 9.67
N GLY A 60 9.51 8.04 9.59
CA GLY A 60 9.56 7.02 10.64
C GLY A 60 8.32 6.11 10.63
N TYR A 61 8.52 4.86 11.02
CA TYR A 61 7.47 3.84 10.89
C TYR A 61 6.31 4.09 11.88
N ALA A 62 6.60 4.58 13.09
CA ALA A 62 5.58 4.92 14.08
C ALA A 62 4.59 5.99 13.56
N ARG A 63 5.11 7.07 12.96
CA ARG A 63 4.29 8.13 12.35
C ARG A 63 3.54 7.61 11.12
N THR A 64 4.21 6.81 10.29
CA THR A 64 3.60 6.16 9.12
C THR A 64 2.39 5.32 9.53
N VAL A 65 2.55 4.41 10.50
CA VAL A 65 1.47 3.56 11.03
C VAL A 65 0.32 4.41 11.59
N THR A 66 0.62 5.50 12.29
CA THR A 66 -0.39 6.40 12.86
C THR A 66 -1.26 7.01 11.76
N VAL A 67 -0.63 7.57 10.72
CA VAL A 67 -1.33 8.19 9.59
C VAL A 67 -2.10 7.14 8.79
N VAL A 68 -1.52 5.98 8.50
CA VAL A 68 -2.22 4.90 7.78
C VAL A 68 -3.47 4.46 8.55
N LYS A 69 -3.37 4.22 9.86
CA LYS A 69 -4.54 3.87 10.70
C LYS A 69 -5.62 4.94 10.65
N GLN A 70 -5.24 6.22 10.73
CA GLN A 70 -6.19 7.33 10.62
C GLN A 70 -6.88 7.37 9.25
N LEU A 71 -6.12 7.19 8.17
CA LEU A 71 -6.67 7.17 6.81
C LEU A 71 -7.61 5.98 6.61
N LEU A 72 -7.23 4.78 7.07
CA LEU A 72 -8.08 3.59 7.01
C LEU A 72 -9.40 3.76 7.79
N ALA A 73 -9.38 4.49 8.91
CA ALA A 73 -10.57 4.74 9.71
C ALA A 73 -11.50 5.84 9.14
N THR A 74 -10.94 6.80 8.39
CA THR A 74 -11.67 8.00 7.95
C THR A 74 -12.06 7.99 6.48
N ARG A 75 -11.36 7.21 5.65
CA ARG A 75 -11.57 7.17 4.20
C ARG A 75 -12.52 6.03 3.80
N ARG A 76 -13.34 6.29 2.79
CA ARG A 76 -14.31 5.30 2.30
C ARG A 76 -13.59 4.21 1.51
N ASN A 77 -14.01 2.96 1.76
CA ASN A 77 -13.51 1.76 1.09
C ASN A 77 -11.98 1.68 1.07
N ALA A 78 -11.32 2.12 2.15
CA ALA A 78 -9.88 2.24 2.15
C ALA A 78 -9.18 0.87 2.08
N ILE A 79 -8.07 0.84 1.34
CA ILE A 79 -7.14 -0.29 1.27
C ILE A 79 -5.73 0.21 1.57
N TYR A 80 -4.91 -0.63 2.22
CA TYR A 80 -3.52 -0.33 2.53
C TYR A 80 -2.58 -1.27 1.78
N LEU A 81 -1.66 -0.70 0.98
CA LEU A 81 -0.74 -1.43 0.11
C LEU A 81 0.72 -1.09 0.41
N ASN A 82 1.61 -2.07 0.31
CA ASN A 82 3.06 -1.86 0.37
C ASN A 82 3.71 -2.29 -0.95
N ALA A 83 4.29 -1.35 -1.70
CA ALA A 83 4.84 -1.62 -3.02
C ALA A 83 6.29 -2.15 -3.03
N GLY A 84 6.83 -2.62 -1.90
CA GLY A 84 8.16 -3.24 -1.85
C GLY A 84 9.30 -2.25 -1.57
N ASP A 85 10.55 -2.73 -1.73
CA ASP A 85 11.78 -2.01 -1.40
C ASP A 85 11.82 -1.53 0.07
N ASN A 86 11.43 -2.43 0.97
CA ASN A 86 11.51 -2.27 2.42
C ASN A 86 12.92 -2.57 2.95
N PHE A 87 13.66 -3.43 2.25
CA PHE A 87 15.03 -3.81 2.59
C PHE A 87 16.03 -2.72 2.17
N ARG A 88 17.22 -2.75 2.81
CA ARG A 88 18.38 -1.87 2.55
C ARG A 88 18.11 -0.38 2.79
N GLY A 89 19.09 0.35 3.34
CA GLY A 89 19.03 1.81 3.43
C GLY A 89 19.63 2.38 4.72
N THR A 90 19.41 1.71 5.84
CA THR A 90 19.93 2.12 7.16
C THR A 90 20.67 0.99 7.87
N LEU A 91 21.28 1.30 9.02
CA LEU A 91 21.96 0.32 9.87
C LEU A 91 21.01 -0.78 10.39
N TRP A 92 19.71 -0.49 10.52
CA TRP A 92 18.69 -1.48 10.90
C TRP A 92 18.76 -2.72 10.02
N TYR A 93 18.82 -2.54 8.70
CA TYR A 93 18.89 -3.67 7.79
C TYR A 93 20.26 -4.35 7.82
N ASN A 94 21.34 -3.59 7.98
CA ASN A 94 22.69 -4.18 8.02
C ASN A 94 22.89 -5.12 9.21
N ILE A 95 22.31 -4.79 10.36
CA ILE A 95 22.43 -5.58 11.59
C ILE A 95 21.32 -6.64 11.67
N HIS A 96 20.06 -6.25 11.51
CA HIS A 96 18.91 -7.11 11.80
C HIS A 96 18.28 -7.76 10.57
N ARG A 97 18.67 -7.35 9.36
CA ARG A 97 18.21 -7.91 8.08
C ARG A 97 16.68 -7.93 8.03
N TRP A 98 16.12 -8.99 7.46
CA TRP A 98 14.67 -9.18 7.32
C TRP A 98 13.93 -9.23 8.65
N ASN A 99 14.59 -9.57 9.77
CA ASN A 99 13.93 -9.80 11.04
C ASN A 99 13.35 -8.50 11.62
N ALA A 100 14.12 -7.40 11.58
CA ALA A 100 13.57 -6.09 11.93
C ALA A 100 12.46 -5.68 10.95
N THR A 101 12.65 -5.92 9.65
CA THR A 101 11.64 -5.57 8.65
C THR A 101 10.31 -6.26 8.88
N VAL A 102 10.33 -7.56 9.16
CA VAL A 102 9.09 -8.31 9.40
C VAL A 102 8.43 -7.88 10.70
N GLU A 103 9.21 -7.61 11.76
CA GLU A 103 8.69 -7.13 13.05
C GLU A 103 7.90 -5.83 12.86
N PHE A 104 8.49 -4.83 12.21
CA PHE A 104 7.81 -3.55 11.96
C PHE A 104 6.62 -3.72 11.01
N LEU A 105 6.80 -4.38 9.85
CA LEU A 105 5.71 -4.52 8.88
C LEU A 105 4.52 -5.31 9.42
N ASN A 106 4.74 -6.25 10.35
CA ASN A 106 3.67 -6.99 11.02
C ASN A 106 2.88 -6.17 12.07
N MET A 107 3.39 -5.02 12.53
CA MET A 107 2.63 -4.14 13.43
C MET A 107 1.40 -3.52 12.75
N LEU A 108 1.44 -3.41 11.42
CA LEU A 108 0.30 -3.02 10.59
C LEU A 108 0.39 -3.77 9.25
N PRO A 109 -0.13 -5.01 9.17
CA PRO A 109 -0.13 -5.76 7.93
C PRO A 109 -0.92 -5.03 6.84
N ALA A 110 -0.39 -5.02 5.63
CA ALA A 110 -1.05 -4.47 4.46
C ALA A 110 -2.09 -5.46 3.90
N ASP A 111 -3.10 -4.94 3.19
CA ASP A 111 -4.05 -5.75 2.43
C ASP A 111 -3.33 -6.59 1.36
N ALA A 112 -2.27 -6.01 0.78
CA ALA A 112 -1.32 -6.72 -0.04
C ALA A 112 0.02 -5.99 -0.05
N MET A 113 1.09 -6.75 -0.26
CA MET A 113 2.40 -6.20 -0.60
C MET A 113 3.00 -6.89 -1.82
N THR A 114 4.00 -6.28 -2.41
CA THR A 114 4.86 -6.89 -3.43
C THR A 114 6.31 -6.75 -2.98
N LEU A 115 7.21 -7.47 -3.64
CA LEU A 115 8.65 -7.33 -3.41
C LEU A 115 9.24 -6.40 -4.46
N GLY A 116 10.20 -5.59 -4.02
CA GLY A 116 11.08 -4.83 -4.88
C GLY A 116 12.42 -5.53 -5.04
N SER A 117 13.39 -4.77 -5.53
CA SER A 117 14.71 -5.31 -5.87
C SER A 117 15.60 -5.52 -4.66
N ASN A 118 15.45 -4.67 -3.64
CA ASN A 118 16.25 -4.72 -2.43
C ASN A 118 15.87 -5.89 -1.54
N GLU A 119 14.66 -6.45 -1.70
CA GLU A 119 14.27 -7.69 -1.05
C GLU A 119 15.25 -8.84 -1.37
N PHE A 120 15.88 -8.81 -2.55
CA PHE A 120 16.85 -9.82 -3.01
C PHE A 120 18.31 -9.43 -2.76
N ALA A 121 18.59 -8.41 -1.93
CA ALA A 121 19.97 -7.95 -1.67
C ALA A 121 20.89 -9.03 -1.06
N HIS A 122 20.30 -10.07 -0.44
CA HIS A 122 21.02 -11.25 0.07
C HIS A 122 20.56 -12.54 -0.62
N GLY A 123 20.14 -12.43 -1.88
CA GLY A 123 19.63 -13.54 -2.67
C GLY A 123 18.34 -14.14 -2.13
N VAL A 124 17.97 -15.30 -2.66
CA VAL A 124 16.77 -16.04 -2.27
C VAL A 124 16.78 -16.42 -0.78
N GLU A 125 17.95 -16.80 -0.25
CA GLU A 125 18.14 -17.15 1.15
C GLU A 125 17.79 -16.01 2.12
N GLY A 126 17.99 -14.75 1.70
CA GLY A 126 17.65 -13.58 2.52
C GLY A 126 16.16 -13.24 2.56
N VAL A 127 15.42 -13.58 1.50
CA VAL A 127 14.00 -13.21 1.33
C VAL A 127 13.04 -14.34 1.70
N VAL A 128 13.44 -15.61 1.58
CA VAL A 128 12.58 -16.75 1.95
C VAL A 128 12.15 -16.70 3.42
N PRO A 129 13.04 -16.43 4.40
CA PRO A 129 12.62 -16.28 5.79
C PRO A 129 11.64 -15.12 5.97
N PHE A 130 11.84 -13.99 5.28
CA PHE A 130 10.90 -12.87 5.31
C PHE A 130 9.50 -13.28 4.85
N LEU A 131 9.40 -13.95 3.70
CA LEU A 131 8.13 -14.44 3.15
C LEU A 131 7.40 -15.40 4.09
N ASN A 132 8.14 -16.19 4.87
CA ASN A 132 7.57 -17.15 5.80
C ASN A 132 7.01 -16.50 7.08
N HIS A 133 7.40 -15.26 7.39
CA HIS A 133 7.05 -14.60 8.65
C HIS A 133 6.21 -13.33 8.46
N ILE A 134 6.12 -12.80 7.24
CA ILE A 134 5.31 -11.61 6.95
C ILE A 134 3.81 -11.97 6.92
N ASN A 135 3.00 -11.18 7.63
CA ASN A 135 1.55 -11.39 7.71
C ASN A 135 0.80 -10.80 6.50
N SER A 136 1.44 -9.88 5.78
CA SER A 136 0.85 -9.27 4.58
C SER A 136 0.88 -10.25 3.41
N PRO A 137 -0.21 -10.43 2.64
CA PRO A 137 -0.19 -11.25 1.44
C PRO A 137 0.81 -10.70 0.41
N VAL A 138 1.78 -11.51 0.00
CA VAL A 138 2.79 -11.11 -1.00
C VAL A 138 2.32 -11.48 -2.40
N LEU A 139 2.31 -10.50 -3.31
CA LEU A 139 1.85 -10.62 -4.68
C LEU A 139 3.00 -10.49 -5.68
N LEU A 140 3.21 -11.50 -6.53
CA LEU A 140 4.25 -11.53 -7.56
C LEU A 140 3.74 -12.27 -8.81
N ALA A 141 3.11 -11.55 -9.72
CA ALA A 141 2.51 -12.11 -10.94
C ALA A 141 3.54 -12.50 -12.00
N ASN A 142 4.66 -11.77 -12.05
CA ASN A 142 5.68 -11.88 -13.09
C ASN A 142 6.99 -12.53 -12.61
N VAL A 143 6.94 -13.26 -11.49
CA VAL A 143 8.08 -14.02 -10.97
C VAL A 143 7.95 -15.49 -11.34
N ASP A 144 9.05 -16.05 -11.85
CA ASP A 144 9.22 -17.46 -12.17
C ASP A 144 10.20 -18.07 -11.17
N ASN A 145 9.72 -19.03 -10.37
CA ASN A 145 10.46 -19.68 -9.30
C ASN A 145 10.74 -21.16 -9.59
N ARG A 146 10.66 -21.61 -10.86
CA ARG A 146 10.87 -23.01 -11.24
C ARG A 146 12.21 -23.57 -10.78
N ASP A 147 13.27 -22.75 -10.83
CA ASP A 147 14.63 -23.12 -10.43
C ASP A 147 14.92 -22.82 -8.94
N GLU A 148 13.99 -22.18 -8.22
CA GLU A 148 14.13 -21.74 -6.82
C GLU A 148 12.96 -22.26 -5.97
N PRO A 149 12.88 -23.58 -5.72
CA PRO A 149 11.75 -24.20 -5.06
C PRO A 149 11.59 -23.82 -3.59
N THR A 150 12.50 -23.09 -2.97
CA THR A 150 12.33 -22.56 -1.60
C THR A 150 11.62 -21.21 -1.62
N PHE A 151 11.68 -20.48 -2.74
CA PHE A 151 11.00 -19.21 -2.95
C PHE A 151 9.50 -19.45 -3.20
N ARG A 152 8.75 -19.59 -2.10
CA ARG A 152 7.30 -19.83 -2.08
C ARG A 152 6.61 -18.82 -1.17
N ASN A 153 5.35 -19.06 -0.81
CA ASN A 153 4.57 -18.21 0.10
C ASN A 153 4.27 -16.81 -0.44
N TYR A 154 4.01 -16.76 -1.75
CA TYR A 154 3.42 -15.63 -2.45
C TYR A 154 2.34 -16.15 -3.40
N GLN A 155 1.50 -15.26 -3.89
CA GLN A 155 0.50 -15.54 -4.92
C GLN A 155 0.62 -14.54 -6.07
N LYS A 156 0.01 -14.80 -7.23
CA LYS A 156 0.10 -13.87 -8.37
C LYS A 156 -0.80 -12.65 -8.20
N SER A 157 -1.97 -12.88 -7.61
CA SER A 157 -3.01 -11.88 -7.43
C SER A 157 -3.87 -12.22 -6.22
N LEU A 158 -4.60 -11.23 -5.69
CA LEU A 158 -5.56 -11.37 -4.60
C LEU A 158 -6.85 -10.63 -4.96
N VAL A 159 -8.01 -11.14 -4.54
CA VAL A 159 -9.26 -10.39 -4.60
C VAL A 159 -9.70 -10.07 -3.19
N ILE A 160 -9.92 -8.80 -2.90
CA ILE A 160 -10.49 -8.30 -1.64
C ILE A 160 -11.85 -7.66 -1.90
N GLU A 161 -12.63 -7.40 -0.84
CA GLU A 161 -13.92 -6.73 -0.96
C GLU A 161 -13.97 -5.49 -0.07
N ARG A 162 -14.52 -4.38 -0.61
CA ARG A 162 -14.82 -3.15 0.13
C ARG A 162 -16.15 -2.59 -0.34
N GLY A 163 -17.04 -2.25 0.59
CA GLY A 163 -18.33 -1.65 0.25
C GLY A 163 -19.17 -2.47 -0.75
N GLY A 164 -19.11 -3.80 -0.67
CA GLY A 164 -19.82 -4.71 -1.59
C GLY A 164 -19.20 -4.85 -2.99
N ARG A 165 -18.03 -4.25 -3.23
CA ARG A 165 -17.30 -4.28 -4.51
C ARG A 165 -16.07 -5.16 -4.39
N LYS A 166 -15.88 -6.10 -5.33
CA LYS A 166 -14.66 -6.90 -5.46
C LYS A 166 -13.55 -6.06 -6.11
N ILE A 167 -12.36 -6.13 -5.53
CA ILE A 167 -11.16 -5.41 -5.95
C ILE A 167 -10.07 -6.46 -6.14
N GLY A 168 -9.59 -6.61 -7.38
CA GLY A 168 -8.44 -7.42 -7.71
C GLY A 168 -7.13 -6.64 -7.52
N LEU A 169 -6.15 -7.29 -6.95
CA LEU A 169 -4.80 -6.78 -6.70
C LEU A 169 -3.82 -7.71 -7.42
N ILE A 170 -2.92 -7.13 -8.21
CA ILE A 170 -1.89 -7.87 -8.96
C ILE A 170 -0.53 -7.25 -8.64
N GLY A 171 0.38 -8.01 -8.05
CA GLY A 171 1.72 -7.53 -7.74
C GLY A 171 2.68 -7.74 -8.89
N VAL A 172 3.48 -6.72 -9.22
CA VAL A 172 4.46 -6.77 -10.31
C VAL A 172 5.78 -6.21 -9.81
N MET A 173 6.82 -7.04 -9.91
CA MET A 173 8.19 -6.66 -9.59
C MET A 173 8.94 -6.25 -10.86
N HIS A 174 9.58 -5.09 -10.89
CA HIS A 174 10.36 -4.72 -12.06
C HIS A 174 11.62 -5.57 -12.19
N LYS A 175 12.00 -5.88 -13.44
CA LYS A 175 13.25 -6.58 -13.70
C LYS A 175 14.42 -5.65 -13.36
N PRO A 176 15.35 -6.05 -12.48
CA PRO A 176 16.49 -5.22 -12.17
C PRO A 176 17.31 -4.92 -13.43
N LYS A 177 17.44 -3.63 -13.76
CA LYS A 177 18.33 -3.14 -14.82
C LYS A 177 19.47 -2.35 -14.18
N PRO A 178 20.74 -2.56 -14.59
CA PRO A 178 21.91 -1.96 -13.95
C PRO A 178 22.05 -0.43 -14.10
N LYS A 179 21.10 0.27 -14.77
CA LYS A 179 21.23 1.69 -15.11
C LYS A 179 20.01 2.56 -14.78
N TYR A 180 18.90 2.00 -14.30
CA TYR A 180 17.68 2.76 -14.10
C TYR A 180 17.03 2.44 -12.75
N GLU A 181 16.38 3.48 -12.21
CA GLU A 181 15.47 3.41 -11.07
C GLU A 181 14.48 2.25 -11.23
N GLN A 182 14.39 1.40 -10.22
CA GLN A 182 13.50 0.26 -10.22
C GLN A 182 12.15 0.71 -9.68
N ARG A 183 11.06 0.26 -10.31
CA ARG A 183 9.70 0.67 -9.91
C ARG A 183 8.86 -0.56 -9.72
N THR A 184 8.40 -0.77 -8.50
CA THR A 184 7.55 -1.91 -8.17
C THR A 184 6.10 -1.44 -8.07
N TYR A 185 5.16 -2.24 -8.55
CA TYR A 185 3.76 -1.83 -8.69
C TYR A 185 2.81 -2.86 -8.11
N ILE A 186 1.75 -2.38 -7.45
CA ILE A 186 0.52 -3.16 -7.25
C ILE A 186 -0.55 -2.56 -8.16
N ILE A 187 -1.00 -3.34 -9.13
CA ILE A 187 -2.07 -2.97 -10.04
C ILE A 187 -3.40 -3.28 -9.35
N VAL A 188 -4.26 -2.26 -9.26
CA VAL A 188 -5.59 -2.37 -8.66
C VAL A 188 -6.63 -2.39 -9.79
N VAL A 189 -7.44 -3.45 -9.83
CA VAL A 189 -8.53 -3.65 -10.78
C VAL A 189 -9.84 -3.87 -10.02
N TRP A 190 -10.98 -3.47 -10.58
CA TRP A 190 -12.29 -3.67 -9.93
C TRP A 190 -13.38 -3.92 -10.98
N GLU A 191 -14.42 -4.67 -10.59
CA GLU A 191 -15.65 -4.91 -11.39
C GLU A 191 -16.88 -4.36 -10.70
#